data_AF-A0A1J3JSD3-F1
#
_entry.id   AF-A0A1J3JSD3-F1
#
_cell.length_a   1.000
_cell.length_b   1.000
_cell.length_c   1.000
_cell.angle_alpha   90.00
_cell.angle_beta   90.00
_cell.angle_gamma   90.00
#
_symmetry.space_group_name_H-M   'P 1'
#
loop_
_entity.id
_entity.type
_entity.pdbx_description
1 polymer ?
#
loop_
_entity_poly.entity_id
_entity_poly.type
_entity_poly.pdbx_seq_one_letter_code
_entity_poly.pdbx_strand_id
1 'polypeptide(L)'
;PDGIRNCYNLNVDKGRKYLIRASFRYGNYDGLDINPVFDLYLGPNPWATIDLERRVNGTREDIIHIPTSNSLQICLVKTRETTPLISSLELRPMRNDYYITQSGSLSLSNCYYLSESRSQIRYPGDVYDRIWDSYFHTNWTQISTTLEVSNSNKYVPPKAALRNAAMPSNATAPLTIEWTARNPDNQYYLYAHFA
;
A
#
# COMPACT_ATOMS: atom_id res chain seq x y z
N PRO A 1 -2.79 21.94 11.31
CA PRO A 1 -2.92 21.12 12.54
C PRO A 1 -1.97 21.71 13.57
N ASP A 2 -2.50 22.21 14.69
CA ASP A 2 -1.77 23.18 15.53
C ASP A 2 -1.04 22.52 16.70
N GLY A 3 -1.44 21.30 17.08
CA GLY A 3 -0.79 20.54 18.14
C GLY A 3 0.46 19.78 17.68
N ILE A 4 1.26 19.29 18.63
CA ILE A 4 2.33 18.33 18.35
C ILE A 4 1.76 17.03 17.78
N ARG A 5 0.60 16.61 18.27
CA ARG A 5 -0.12 15.42 17.81
C ARG A 5 -1.55 15.80 17.45
N ASN A 6 -1.93 15.51 16.22
CA ASN A 6 -3.27 15.77 15.71
C ASN A 6 -3.85 14.47 15.16
N CYS A 7 -5.05 14.09 15.59
CA CYS A 7 -5.62 12.79 15.28
C CYS A 7 -6.98 12.91 14.59
N TYR A 8 -7.17 12.14 13.53
CA TYR A 8 -8.48 11.85 12.96
C TYR A 8 -9.12 10.73 13.76
N ASN A 9 -10.32 10.97 14.29
CA ASN A 9 -11.13 9.94 14.93
C ASN A 9 -12.08 9.34 13.89
N LEU A 10 -11.91 8.06 13.60
CA LEU A 10 -12.68 7.35 12.58
C LEU A 10 -13.61 6.34 13.24
N ASN A 11 -14.88 6.33 12.80
CA ASN A 11 -15.82 5.28 13.19
C ASN A 11 -15.54 4.02 12.35
N VAL A 12 -15.32 2.90 13.04
CA VAL A 12 -15.01 1.60 12.43
C VAL A 12 -15.78 0.49 13.13
N ASP A 13 -15.89 -0.66 12.51
CA ASP A 13 -16.49 -1.84 13.11
C ASP A 13 -15.40 -2.63 13.85
N LYS A 14 -15.53 -2.77 15.17
CA LYS A 14 -14.63 -3.61 15.97
C LYS A 14 -14.56 -5.02 15.38
N GLY A 15 -13.35 -5.55 15.20
CA GLY A 15 -13.13 -6.90 14.70
C GLY A 15 -13.29 -7.05 13.17
N ARG A 16 -13.66 -6.00 12.44
CA ARG A 16 -13.68 -6.00 10.98
C ARG A 16 -12.32 -5.60 10.44
N LYS A 17 -11.82 -6.34 9.43
CA LYS A 17 -10.56 -6.00 8.76
C LYS A 17 -10.76 -4.83 7.80
N TYR A 18 -9.80 -3.91 7.79
CA TYR A 18 -9.74 -2.79 6.88
C TYR A 18 -8.40 -2.73 6.18
N LEU A 19 -8.41 -2.40 4.89
CA LEU A 19 -7.28 -1.75 4.23
C LEU A 19 -7.43 -0.25 4.46
N ILE A 20 -6.44 0.35 5.12
CA ILE A 20 -6.38 1.77 5.43
C ILE A 20 -5.24 2.36 4.62
N ARG A 21 -5.52 3.45 3.90
CA ARG A 21 -4.53 4.16 3.10
C ARG A 21 -4.50 5.63 3.46
N ALA A 22 -3.33 6.14 3.78
CA ALA A 22 -3.07 7.56 3.96
C ALA A 22 -2.16 8.06 2.82
N SER A 23 -2.58 9.10 2.11
CA SER A 23 -1.81 9.70 1.01
C SER A 23 -1.40 11.13 1.36
N PHE A 24 -0.21 11.50 0.92
CA PHE A 24 0.46 12.73 1.29
C PHE A 24 1.06 13.41 0.07
N ARG A 25 0.62 14.63 -0.22
CA ARG A 25 1.18 15.51 -1.24
C ARG A 25 1.09 16.95 -0.77
N TYR A 26 2.25 17.58 -0.56
CA TYR A 26 2.34 18.91 0.04
C TYR A 26 1.77 20.00 -0.86
N GLY A 27 2.24 20.08 -2.10
CA GLY A 27 1.74 21.04 -3.09
C GLY A 27 1.85 22.51 -2.68
N ASN A 28 2.73 22.85 -1.72
CA ASN A 28 2.92 24.19 -1.18
C ASN A 28 1.62 24.88 -0.71
N TYR A 29 0.76 24.13 0.00
CA TYR A 29 -0.56 24.62 0.40
C TYR A 29 -0.52 25.82 1.37
N ASP A 30 0.59 26.02 2.09
CA ASP A 30 0.80 27.08 3.07
C ASP A 30 1.69 28.23 2.57
N GLY A 31 2.19 28.15 1.33
CA GLY A 31 3.02 29.19 0.70
C GLY A 31 4.46 29.28 1.23
N LEU A 32 4.89 28.35 2.08
CA LEU A 32 6.24 28.36 2.68
C LEU A 32 7.30 27.70 1.79
N ASP A 33 6.87 26.82 0.88
CA ASP A 33 7.73 25.98 0.03
C ASP A 33 8.75 25.12 0.81
N ILE A 34 8.33 24.64 1.99
CA ILE A 34 9.14 23.77 2.84
C ILE A 34 8.43 22.42 3.00
N ASN A 35 8.98 21.39 2.36
CA ASN A 35 8.41 20.04 2.43
C ASN A 35 8.42 19.50 3.87
N PRO A 36 7.29 18.98 4.37
CA PRO A 36 7.20 18.54 5.75
C PRO A 36 7.77 17.15 5.99
N VAL A 37 8.26 16.94 7.22
CA VAL A 37 8.67 15.64 7.74
C VAL A 37 7.99 15.44 9.09
N PHE A 38 7.28 14.32 9.24
CA PHE A 38 6.49 14.02 10.43
C PHE A 38 6.20 12.53 10.53
N ASP A 39 5.74 12.07 11.70
CA ASP A 39 5.40 10.67 11.91
C ASP A 39 3.89 10.43 11.82
N LEU A 40 3.54 9.26 11.30
CA LEU A 40 2.19 8.74 11.19
C LEU A 40 2.00 7.61 12.20
N TYR A 41 0.89 7.66 12.94
CA TYR A 41 0.54 6.69 13.96
C TYR A 41 -0.86 6.11 13.74
N LEU A 42 -0.99 4.81 14.01
CA LEU A 42 -2.25 4.08 14.09
C LEU A 42 -2.60 3.88 15.57
N GLY A 43 -3.46 4.73 16.11
CA GLY A 43 -3.69 4.83 17.54
C GLY A 43 -2.39 5.19 18.27
N PRO A 44 -1.98 4.44 19.31
CA PRO A 44 -0.69 4.66 19.98
C PRO A 44 0.51 4.08 19.22
N ASN A 45 0.31 3.30 18.16
CA ASN A 45 1.38 2.54 17.52
C ASN A 45 2.02 3.32 16.36
N PRO A 46 3.36 3.34 16.25
CA PRO A 46 4.04 3.89 15.08
C PRO A 46 3.60 3.15 13.81
N TRP A 47 3.36 3.90 12.74
CA TRP A 47 3.04 3.34 11.42
C TRP A 47 4.14 3.65 10.42
N ALA A 48 4.46 4.93 10.20
CA ALA A 48 5.49 5.33 9.23
C ALA A 48 6.03 6.73 9.54
N THR A 49 7.22 7.06 9.03
CA THR A 49 7.69 8.44 8.93
C THR A 49 7.41 8.94 7.52
N ILE A 50 6.71 10.06 7.42
CA ILE A 50 6.42 10.73 6.15
C ILE A 50 7.50 11.77 5.92
N ASP A 51 8.30 11.55 4.88
CA ASP A 51 9.42 12.42 4.50
C ASP A 51 9.16 12.96 3.09
N LEU A 52 8.50 14.12 3.01
CA LEU A 52 8.20 14.78 1.73
C LEU A 52 9.40 15.56 1.18
N GLU A 53 10.49 15.73 1.95
CA GLU A 53 11.76 16.24 1.43
C GLU A 53 12.36 15.22 0.45
N ARG A 54 12.31 13.93 0.79
CA ARG A 54 12.74 12.83 -0.10
C ARG A 54 11.67 12.41 -1.10
N ARG A 55 10.39 12.58 -0.78
CA ARG A 55 9.24 12.17 -1.60
C ARG A 55 8.44 13.38 -2.09
N VAL A 56 9.11 14.27 -2.82
CA VAL A 56 8.54 15.55 -3.28
C VAL A 56 7.26 15.42 -4.12
N ASN A 57 7.14 14.33 -4.88
CA ASN A 57 5.93 14.05 -5.69
C ASN A 57 4.75 13.50 -4.87
N GLY A 58 4.99 13.23 -3.58
CA GLY A 58 4.05 12.62 -2.65
C GLY A 58 4.41 11.17 -2.32
N THR A 59 3.75 10.65 -1.29
CA THR A 59 3.85 9.26 -0.86
C THR A 59 2.51 8.74 -0.37
N ARG A 60 2.37 7.42 -0.26
CA ARG A 60 1.21 6.75 0.33
C ARG A 60 1.68 5.65 1.28
N GLU A 61 0.92 5.45 2.34
CA GLU A 61 1.11 4.35 3.28
C GLU A 61 -0.19 3.55 3.38
N ASP A 62 -0.06 2.24 3.15
CA ASP A 62 -1.17 1.28 3.20
C ASP A 62 -0.94 0.31 4.37
N ILE A 63 -1.97 0.05 5.16
CA ILE A 63 -1.93 -0.93 6.26
C ILE A 63 -3.23 -1.72 6.33
N ILE A 64 -3.11 -3.03 6.54
CA ILE A 64 -4.22 -3.90 6.88
C ILE A 64 -4.29 -4.01 8.40
N HIS A 65 -5.43 -3.65 8.97
CA HIS A 65 -5.64 -3.62 10.41
C HIS A 65 -7.03 -4.16 10.80
N ILE A 66 -7.11 -4.80 11.97
CA ILE A 66 -8.35 -5.19 12.62
C ILE A 66 -8.49 -4.35 13.90
N PRO A 67 -9.39 -3.34 13.94
CA PRO A 67 -9.60 -2.51 15.11
C PRO A 67 -10.11 -3.30 16.31
N THR A 68 -9.60 -2.99 17.50
CA THR A 68 -10.02 -3.59 18.78
C THR A 68 -11.19 -2.83 19.44
N SER A 69 -11.58 -1.69 18.88
CA SER A 69 -12.70 -0.85 19.31
C SER A 69 -13.48 -0.32 18.10
N ASN A 70 -14.63 0.31 18.32
CA ASN A 70 -15.42 0.96 17.25
C ASN A 70 -14.88 2.34 16.83
N SER A 71 -13.74 2.74 17.39
CA SER A 71 -13.03 3.97 17.06
C SER A 71 -11.59 3.65 16.71
N LEU A 72 -11.08 4.29 15.67
CA LEU A 72 -9.69 4.19 15.25
C LEU A 72 -9.12 5.58 15.05
N GLN A 73 -7.96 5.83 15.65
CA GLN A 73 -7.27 7.10 15.51
C GLN A 73 -6.15 6.99 14.49
N ILE A 74 -6.10 7.92 13.55
CA ILE A 74 -4.93 8.13 12.68
C ILE A 74 -4.32 9.46 13.06
N CYS A 75 -3.09 9.43 13.59
CA CYS A 75 -2.45 10.62 14.15
C CYS A 75 -1.23 11.04 13.33
N LEU A 76 -1.14 12.35 13.10
CA LEU A 76 0.03 13.03 12.56
C LEU A 76 0.79 13.65 13.73
N VAL A 77 2.06 13.28 13.89
CA VAL A 77 2.92 13.74 14.98
C VAL A 77 4.07 14.57 14.40
N LYS A 78 4.08 15.85 14.77
CA LYS A 78 5.09 16.83 14.37
C LYS A 78 6.45 16.45 14.99
N THR A 79 7.48 16.27 14.14
CA THR A 79 8.86 15.95 14.57
C THR A 79 9.86 17.07 14.26
N ARG A 80 9.46 18.05 13.45
CA ARG A 80 10.20 19.25 13.06
C ARG A 80 9.26 20.45 13.04
N GLU A 81 9.72 21.63 12.64
CA GLU A 81 8.87 22.84 12.62
C GLU A 81 7.78 22.89 11.55
N THR A 82 7.91 22.06 10.50
CA THR A 82 6.94 21.99 9.42
C THR A 82 5.59 21.42 9.88
N THR A 83 4.52 21.80 9.18
CA THR A 83 3.16 21.39 9.54
C THR A 83 2.82 20.05 8.87
N PRO A 84 2.44 19.01 9.65
CA PRO A 84 1.96 17.76 9.07
C PRO A 84 0.70 17.95 8.25
N LEU A 85 0.54 17.16 7.20
CA LEU A 85 -0.65 17.16 6.35
C LEU A 85 -1.10 15.74 6.02
N ILE A 86 -2.33 15.61 5.57
CA ILE A 86 -2.83 14.40 4.90
C ILE A 86 -3.72 14.85 3.75
N SER A 87 -3.47 14.32 2.55
CA SER A 87 -4.23 14.69 1.35
C SER A 87 -5.47 13.83 1.18
N SER A 88 -5.39 12.55 1.54
CA SER A 88 -6.54 11.65 1.56
C SER A 88 -6.36 10.55 2.60
N LEU A 89 -7.47 10.12 3.18
CA LEU A 89 -7.55 8.97 4.09
C LEU A 89 -8.67 8.05 3.61
N GLU A 90 -8.32 6.84 3.18
CA GLU A 90 -9.25 5.86 2.64
C GLU A 90 -9.36 4.65 3.57
N LEU A 91 -10.59 4.20 3.81
CA LEU A 91 -10.88 3.00 4.61
C LEU A 91 -11.72 2.05 3.77
N ARG A 92 -11.16 0.90 3.42
CA ARG A 92 -11.80 -0.12 2.59
C ARG A 92 -12.04 -1.36 3.44
N PRO A 93 -13.30 -1.72 3.74
CA PRO A 93 -13.60 -2.95 4.44
C PRO A 93 -13.12 -4.17 3.65
N MET A 94 -12.52 -5.13 4.35
CA MET A 94 -12.02 -6.37 3.78
C MET A 94 -12.64 -7.58 4.48
N ARG A 95 -12.49 -8.75 3.88
CA ARG A 95 -12.82 -10.02 4.54
C ARG A 95 -11.73 -10.40 5.54
N ASN A 96 -12.14 -10.98 6.67
CA ASN A 96 -11.24 -11.30 7.78
C ASN A 96 -10.29 -12.48 7.48
N ASP A 97 -10.66 -13.36 6.55
CA ASP A 97 -9.91 -14.57 6.15
C ASP A 97 -8.74 -14.29 5.16
N TYR A 98 -8.53 -13.04 4.78
CA TYR A 98 -7.52 -12.62 3.78
C TYR A 98 -6.33 -11.96 4.47
N TYR A 99 -5.10 -12.21 4.02
CA TYR A 99 -3.89 -11.64 4.64
C TYR A 99 -3.87 -11.85 6.16
N ILE A 100 -3.83 -13.12 6.57
CA ILE A 100 -3.88 -13.50 7.97
C ILE A 100 -2.52 -13.21 8.59
N THR A 101 -2.51 -12.41 9.64
CA THR A 101 -1.33 -12.15 10.46
C THR A 101 -1.42 -12.91 11.77
N GLN A 102 -0.29 -13.38 12.29
CA GLN A 102 -0.20 -14.01 13.60
C GLN A 102 -0.38 -12.99 14.72
N SER A 103 0.09 -11.75 14.51
CA SER A 103 -0.04 -10.65 15.46
C SER A 103 -0.01 -9.29 14.74
N GLY A 104 -0.62 -8.28 15.35
CA GLY A 104 -0.53 -6.90 14.88
C GLY A 104 -1.20 -6.61 13.53
N SER A 105 -0.63 -5.64 12.81
CA SER A 105 -1.10 -5.14 11.52
C SER A 105 -0.12 -5.50 10.41
N LEU A 106 -0.56 -5.48 9.15
CA LEU A 106 0.31 -5.69 7.99
C LEU A 106 0.46 -4.40 7.20
N SER A 107 1.63 -3.77 7.28
CA SER A 107 1.98 -2.64 6.41
C SER A 107 2.38 -3.14 5.02
N LEU A 108 1.89 -2.47 3.98
CA LEU A 108 2.21 -2.83 2.61
C LEU A 108 3.65 -2.44 2.27
N SER A 109 4.42 -3.41 1.76
CA SER A 109 5.71 -3.14 1.14
C SER A 109 5.51 -2.81 -0.34
N ASN A 110 5.04 -3.79 -1.12
CA ASN A 110 4.80 -3.67 -2.55
C ASN A 110 3.58 -4.49 -2.96
N CYS A 111 2.87 -4.05 -4.00
CA CYS A 111 1.81 -4.82 -4.66
C CYS A 111 1.95 -4.63 -6.17
N TYR A 112 2.38 -5.69 -6.86
CA TYR A 112 2.74 -5.64 -8.27
C TYR A 112 1.95 -6.62 -9.11
N TYR A 113 1.74 -6.25 -10.36
CA TYR A 113 1.39 -7.21 -11.42
C TYR A 113 2.41 -7.11 -12.56
N LEU A 114 2.70 -8.26 -13.18
CA LEU A 114 3.79 -8.37 -14.13
C LEU A 114 3.33 -7.91 -15.51
N SER A 115 3.58 -6.64 -15.85
CA SER A 115 3.17 -6.07 -17.12
C SER A 115 4.01 -4.86 -17.55
N GLU A 116 4.21 -4.72 -18.85
CA GLU A 116 4.85 -3.59 -19.51
C GLU A 116 3.95 -2.35 -19.63
N SER A 117 2.66 -2.45 -19.28
CA SER A 117 1.65 -1.42 -19.58
C SER A 117 1.87 -0.07 -18.90
N ARG A 118 2.75 0.02 -17.90
CA ARG A 118 2.99 1.22 -17.07
C ARG A 118 1.71 1.79 -16.43
N SER A 119 0.69 0.95 -16.28
CA SER A 119 -0.62 1.34 -15.75
C SER A 119 -0.84 0.78 -14.35
N GLN A 120 -1.75 1.39 -13.61
CA GLN A 120 -2.11 0.97 -12.27
C GLN A 120 -3.50 0.32 -12.29
N ILE A 121 -3.65 -0.82 -11.59
CA ILE A 121 -4.97 -1.41 -11.35
C ILE A 121 -5.41 -1.06 -9.93
N ARG A 122 -6.64 -0.56 -9.81
CA ARG A 122 -7.33 -0.30 -8.52
C ARG A 122 -8.83 -0.46 -8.73
N TYR A 123 -9.66 -0.01 -7.79
CA TYR A 123 -11.11 0.02 -8.00
C TYR A 123 -11.50 0.75 -9.30
N PRO A 124 -12.45 0.23 -10.12
CA PRO A 124 -13.29 -0.95 -9.89
C PRO A 124 -12.67 -2.30 -10.32
N GLY A 125 -11.45 -2.31 -10.88
CA GLY A 125 -10.75 -3.54 -11.29
C GLY A 125 -10.31 -4.42 -10.12
N ASP A 126 -10.07 -3.82 -8.94
CA ASP A 126 -9.88 -4.52 -7.66
C ASP A 126 -11.03 -4.18 -6.71
N VAL A 127 -11.78 -5.18 -6.27
CA VAL A 127 -12.96 -5.01 -5.40
C VAL A 127 -12.61 -4.51 -3.99
N TYR A 128 -11.37 -4.69 -3.54
CA TYR A 128 -10.85 -4.18 -2.27
C TYR A 128 -10.02 -2.90 -2.43
N ASP A 129 -9.94 -2.36 -3.65
CA ASP A 129 -9.19 -1.14 -3.99
C ASP A 129 -7.71 -1.17 -3.55
N ARG A 130 -7.10 -2.38 -3.58
CA ARG A 130 -5.65 -2.51 -3.57
C ARG A 130 -5.09 -1.82 -4.81
N ILE A 131 -3.98 -1.13 -4.64
CA ILE A 131 -3.26 -0.52 -5.75
C ILE A 131 -2.20 -1.52 -6.23
N TRP A 132 -2.36 -1.99 -7.46
CA TRP A 132 -1.39 -2.83 -8.14
C TRP A 132 -0.61 -1.99 -9.15
N ASP A 133 0.69 -1.84 -8.91
CA ASP A 133 1.58 -1.15 -9.83
C ASP A 133 2.14 -2.14 -10.85
N SER A 134 2.26 -1.73 -12.11
CA SER A 134 2.90 -2.56 -13.14
C SER A 134 4.39 -2.68 -12.84
N TYR A 135 4.92 -3.90 -12.86
CA TYR A 135 6.34 -4.17 -12.65
C TYR A 135 6.88 -5.08 -13.74
N PHE A 136 7.92 -4.64 -14.44
CA PHE A 136 8.50 -5.39 -15.55
C PHE A 136 9.94 -4.98 -15.82
N HIS A 137 10.79 -5.95 -16.16
CA HIS A 137 12.18 -5.72 -16.53
C HIS A 137 12.42 -5.94 -18.02
N THR A 138 13.42 -5.26 -18.56
CA THR A 138 13.77 -5.33 -19.99
C THR A 138 14.31 -6.69 -20.42
N ASN A 139 14.83 -7.50 -19.48
CA ASN A 139 15.31 -8.86 -19.73
C ASN A 139 14.20 -9.93 -19.59
N TRP A 140 12.94 -9.51 -19.45
CA TRP A 140 11.78 -10.38 -19.43
C TRP A 140 10.97 -10.26 -20.72
N THR A 141 10.21 -11.31 -21.01
CA THR A 141 9.24 -11.36 -22.09
C THR A 141 7.84 -11.44 -21.48
N GLN A 142 6.97 -10.49 -21.83
CA GLN A 142 5.59 -10.48 -21.32
C GLN A 142 4.80 -11.55 -22.05
N ILE A 143 4.09 -12.37 -21.29
CA ILE A 143 3.05 -13.26 -21.82
C ILE A 143 1.69 -12.79 -21.35
N SER A 144 0.70 -12.93 -22.22
CA SER A 144 -0.68 -12.55 -21.90
C SER A 144 -1.66 -13.55 -22.50
N THR A 145 -2.87 -13.58 -21.95
CA THR A 145 -3.97 -14.38 -22.47
C THR A 145 -5.23 -13.52 -22.67
N THR A 146 -5.96 -13.82 -23.74
CA THR A 146 -7.29 -13.26 -24.01
C THR A 146 -8.41 -14.13 -23.42
N LEU A 147 -8.08 -15.32 -22.94
CA LEU A 147 -9.04 -16.23 -22.32
C LEU A 147 -9.54 -15.66 -20.98
N GLU A 148 -10.72 -16.11 -20.57
CA GLU A 148 -11.23 -15.79 -19.25
C GLU A 148 -10.37 -16.44 -18.16
N VAL A 149 -9.71 -15.60 -17.36
CA VAL A 149 -8.87 -16.07 -16.27
C VAL A 149 -9.74 -16.37 -15.06
N SER A 150 -9.64 -17.61 -14.56
CA SER A 150 -10.31 -18.01 -13.33
C SER A 150 -9.63 -17.34 -12.13
N ASN A 151 -10.45 -16.88 -11.17
CA ASN A 151 -9.96 -16.25 -9.94
C ASN A 151 -10.53 -16.98 -8.73
N SER A 152 -10.28 -18.28 -8.66
CA SER A 152 -10.80 -19.16 -7.60
C SER A 152 -10.01 -19.06 -6.29
N ASN A 153 -9.01 -18.17 -6.20
CA ASN A 153 -8.26 -18.01 -4.96
C ASN A 153 -8.97 -17.06 -4.00
N LYS A 154 -8.80 -17.33 -2.69
CA LYS A 154 -9.43 -16.52 -1.65
C LYS A 154 -8.99 -15.06 -1.66
N TYR A 155 -7.88 -14.65 -2.26
CA TYR A 155 -7.44 -13.24 -2.20
C TYR A 155 -8.09 -12.37 -3.27
N VAL A 156 -8.80 -12.96 -4.24
CA VAL A 156 -9.52 -12.27 -5.32
C VAL A 156 -8.65 -11.17 -5.99
N PRO A 157 -7.41 -11.44 -6.44
CA PRO A 157 -6.63 -10.48 -7.22
C PRO A 157 -7.37 -10.07 -8.50
N PRO A 158 -7.13 -8.87 -9.05
CA PRO A 158 -7.78 -8.43 -10.28
C PRO A 158 -7.52 -9.39 -11.44
N LYS A 159 -8.56 -9.75 -12.21
CA LYS A 159 -8.38 -10.58 -13.42
C LYS A 159 -7.38 -9.96 -14.41
N ALA A 160 -7.37 -8.63 -14.53
CA ALA A 160 -6.42 -7.92 -15.39
C ALA A 160 -4.95 -8.11 -14.94
N ALA A 161 -4.71 -8.28 -13.63
CA ALA A 161 -3.39 -8.62 -13.12
C ALA A 161 -3.02 -10.07 -13.49
N LEU A 162 -3.96 -11.01 -13.38
CA LEU A 162 -3.73 -12.43 -13.70
C LEU A 162 -3.66 -12.74 -15.21
N ARG A 163 -4.13 -11.83 -16.07
CA ARG A 163 -4.04 -11.99 -17.54
C ARG A 163 -2.64 -11.82 -18.09
N ASN A 164 -1.74 -11.22 -17.32
CA ASN A 164 -0.37 -10.94 -17.71
C ASN A 164 0.61 -11.68 -16.79
N ALA A 165 1.71 -12.14 -17.38
CA ALA A 165 2.82 -12.72 -16.65
C ALA A 165 4.15 -12.33 -17.30
N ALA A 166 5.25 -12.60 -16.60
CA ALA A 166 6.60 -12.45 -17.14
C ALA A 166 7.29 -13.81 -17.19
N MET A 167 8.08 -14.03 -18.24
CA MET A 167 9.10 -15.07 -18.27
C MET A 167 10.48 -14.45 -18.55
N PRO A 168 11.58 -15.08 -18.12
CA PRO A 168 12.91 -14.65 -18.54
C PRO A 168 13.04 -14.73 -20.08
N SER A 169 13.57 -13.68 -20.71
CA SER A 169 13.81 -13.70 -22.17
C SER A 169 14.91 -14.70 -22.56
N ASN A 170 15.82 -15.00 -21.64
CA ASN A 170 16.76 -16.10 -21.75
C ASN A 170 16.25 -17.30 -20.97
N ALA A 171 15.96 -18.41 -21.65
CA ALA A 171 15.37 -19.61 -21.06
C ALA A 171 16.22 -20.25 -19.93
N THR A 172 17.51 -19.97 -19.87
CA THR A 172 18.40 -20.47 -18.81
C THR A 172 18.55 -19.51 -17.62
N ALA A 173 18.05 -18.28 -17.74
CA ALA A 173 18.12 -17.28 -16.68
C ALA A 173 16.93 -17.41 -15.70
N PRO A 174 17.11 -17.08 -14.41
CA PRO A 174 16.01 -17.04 -13.45
C PRO A 174 15.12 -15.81 -13.66
N LEU A 175 13.85 -15.92 -13.23
CA LEU A 175 12.97 -14.76 -13.06
C LEU A 175 13.19 -14.17 -11.66
N THR A 176 14.04 -13.14 -11.56
CA THR A 176 14.41 -12.54 -10.27
C THR A 176 13.63 -11.27 -9.98
N ILE A 177 12.89 -11.24 -8.86
CA ILE A 177 12.21 -10.05 -8.35
C ILE A 177 12.97 -9.56 -7.12
N GLU A 178 13.48 -8.34 -7.19
CA GLU A 178 14.23 -7.71 -6.10
C GLU A 178 13.50 -6.48 -5.58
N TRP A 179 13.59 -6.25 -4.27
CA TRP A 179 13.10 -5.03 -3.63
C TRP A 179 14.00 -4.64 -2.46
N THR A 180 14.04 -3.35 -2.17
CA THR A 180 14.73 -2.85 -0.99
C THR A 180 13.83 -2.99 0.23
N ALA A 181 14.30 -3.72 1.25
CA ALA A 181 13.61 -3.79 2.52
C ALA A 181 13.60 -2.42 3.20
N ARG A 182 12.43 -1.98 3.71
CA ARG A 182 12.36 -0.75 4.51
C ARG A 182 13.09 -0.90 5.85
N ASN A 183 12.97 -2.08 6.45
CA ASN A 183 13.71 -2.52 7.62
C ASN A 183 14.04 -4.02 7.46
N PRO A 184 15.30 -4.43 7.54
CA PRO A 184 15.70 -5.83 7.39
C PRO A 184 15.23 -6.72 8.54
N ASP A 185 14.96 -6.15 9.73
CA ASP A 185 14.53 -6.89 10.92
C ASP A 185 13.03 -7.22 10.91
N ASN A 186 12.28 -6.67 9.95
CA ASN A 186 10.85 -6.94 9.80
C ASN A 186 10.61 -8.34 9.22
N GLN A 187 9.54 -9.00 9.69
CA GLN A 187 9.02 -10.18 9.03
C GLN A 187 8.23 -9.78 7.77
N TYR A 188 8.55 -10.40 6.63
CA TYR A 188 7.86 -10.18 5.37
C TYR A 188 6.98 -11.37 5.00
N TYR A 189 5.77 -11.07 4.53
CA TYR A 189 4.82 -12.07 4.01
C TYR A 189 4.68 -11.87 2.50
N LEU A 190 5.12 -12.85 1.73
CA LEU A 190 5.01 -12.85 0.27
C LEU A 190 3.76 -13.60 -0.18
N TYR A 191 2.94 -12.94 -0.99
CA TYR A 191 1.76 -13.54 -1.62
C TYR A 191 1.96 -13.51 -3.14
N ALA A 192 2.19 -14.69 -3.73
CA ALA A 192 2.32 -14.84 -5.17
C ALA A 192 1.03 -15.44 -5.76
N HIS A 193 0.60 -14.93 -6.90
CA HIS A 193 -0.62 -15.34 -7.59
C HIS A 193 -0.29 -15.85 -8.98
N PHE A 194 -0.80 -17.03 -9.32
CA PHE A 194 -0.60 -17.71 -10.61
C PHE A 194 -1.96 -18.13 -11.16
N ALA A 195 -2.08 -18.18 -12.49
CA ALA A 195 -3.29 -18.58 -13.20
C ALA A 195 -2.94 -19.35 -14.47
#